data_AF-A0AA35XND5-F1
#
_entry.id   AF-A0AA35XND5-F1
#
_cell.length_a   1.000
_cell.length_b   1.000
_cell.length_c   1.000
_cell.angle_alpha   90.00
_cell.angle_beta   90.00
_cell.angle_gamma   90.00
#
_symmetry.space_group_name_H-M   'P 1'
#
loop_
_entity.id
_entity.type
_entity.pdbx_description
1 polymer ?
#
loop_
_entity_poly.entity_id
_entity_poly.type
_entity_poly.pdbx_seq_one_letter_code
_entity_poly.pdbx_strand_id
1 'polypeptide(L)' 'MNEIVIVIIGAVTLVGGVILYAVISTTTGMEEDVNKNYIPDWMERLMGRDPSKGED' A
#
# COMPACT_ATOMS: atom_id res chain seq x y z
N MET A 1 -10.29 -26.12 -12.56
CA MET A 1 -8.84 -25.81 -12.62
C MET A 1 -8.56 -24.42 -13.19
N ASN A 2 -9.13 -24.02 -14.33
CA ASN A 2 -8.96 -22.65 -14.88
C ASN A 2 -9.50 -21.52 -13.99
N GLU A 3 -10.63 -21.74 -13.34
CA GLU A 3 -11.32 -20.72 -12.54
C GLU A 3 -10.53 -20.32 -11.30
N ILE A 4 -9.93 -21.29 -10.60
CA ILE A 4 -9.04 -21.05 -9.46
C ILE A 4 -7.81 -20.24 -9.88
N VAL A 5 -7.24 -20.54 -11.05
CA VAL A 5 -6.08 -19.79 -11.58
C VAL A 5 -6.47 -18.35 -11.88
N ILE A 6 -7.62 -18.11 -12.50
CA ILE A 6 -8.13 -16.76 -12.78
C ILE A 6 -8.37 -15.97 -11.48
N VAL A 7 -8.96 -16.61 -10.48
CA VAL A 7 -9.19 -15.99 -9.16
C VAL A 7 -7.88 -15.62 -8.48
N ILE A 8 -6.87 -16.50 -8.53
CA ILE A 8 -5.55 -16.21 -7.95
C ILE A 8 -4.88 -15.04 -8.68
N ILE A 9 -4.91 -15.02 -10.02
CA ILE A 9 -4.35 -13.92 -10.81
C ILE A 9 -5.06 -12.61 -10.45
N GLY A 10 -6.39 -12.60 -10.41
CA GLY A 10 -7.17 -11.43 -10.02
C GLY A 10 -6.83 -10.93 -8.62
N ALA A 11 -6.71 -11.82 -7.64
CA ALA A 11 -6.32 -11.46 -6.27
C ALA A 11 -4.92 -10.85 -6.21
N VAL A 12 -3.94 -11.46 -6.89
CA VAL A 12 -2.56 -10.95 -6.94
C VAL A 12 -2.49 -9.60 -7.66
N THR A 13 -3.21 -9.42 -8.77
CA THR A 13 -3.25 -8.14 -9.49
C THR A 13 -3.87 -7.03 -8.64
N LEU A 14 -4.96 -7.31 -7.92
CA LEU A 14 -5.60 -6.32 -7.04
C LEU A 14 -4.68 -5.91 -5.88
N VAL A 15 -4.13 -6.88 -5.15
CA VAL A 15 -3.23 -6.60 -4.02
C VAL A 15 -1.93 -5.93 -4.50
N GLY A 16 -1.34 -6.44 -5.59
CA GLY A 16 -0.13 -5.88 -6.18
C GLY A 16 -0.32 -4.45 -6.69
N GLY A 17 -1.49 -4.14 -7.27
CA GLY A 17 -1.82 -2.79 -7.72
C GLY A 17 -1.89 -1.78 -6.57
N VAL A 18 -2.47 -2.16 -5.44
CA VAL A 18 -2.53 -1.30 -4.24
C VAL A 18 -1.13 -1.04 -3.67
N ILE A 19 -0.30 -2.08 -3.58
CA ILE A 19 1.08 -1.95 -3.11
C ILE A 19 1.90 -1.05 -4.06
N LEU A 20 1.79 -1.29 -5.37
CA LEU A 20 2.51 -0.51 -6.39
C LEU A 20 2.11 0.97 -6.34
N TYR A 21 0.81 1.25 -6.20
CA TYR A 21 0.31 2.61 -6.04
C TYR A 21 0.91 3.28 -4.81
N ALA A 22 0.87 2.62 -3.64
CA ALA A 22 1.42 3.14 -2.39
C ALA A 22 2.92 3.47 -2.51
N VAL A 23 3.71 2.59 -3.13
CA VAL A 23 5.15 2.83 -3.34
C VAL A 23 5.40 3.97 -4.32
N ILE A 24 4.68 4.02 -5.45
CA ILE A 24 4.87 5.09 -6.44
C ILE A 24 4.44 6.45 -5.86
N SER A 25 3.32 6.53 -5.17
CA SER A 25 2.79 7.79 -4.66
C SER A 25 3.67 8.40 -3.56
N THR A 26 4.23 7.55 -2.69
CA THR A 26 5.18 7.98 -1.64
C THR A 26 6.55 8.35 -2.22
N THR A 27 7.07 7.58 -3.19
CA THR A 27 8.37 7.88 -3.83
C THR A 27 8.34 9.09 -4.76
N THR A 28 7.20 9.38 -5.41
CA THR A 28 7.03 10.56 -6.26
C THR A 28 6.71 11.83 -5.47
N GLY A 29 6.54 11.72 -4.15
CA GLY A 29 6.16 12.85 -3.27
C GLY A 29 4.75 13.35 -3.53
N MET A 30 3.90 12.54 -4.16
CA MET A 30 2.47 12.84 -4.34
C MET A 30 1.70 12.68 -3.02
N GLU A 31 2.16 11.80 -2.15
CA GLU A 31 1.57 11.47 -0.85
C GLU A 31 2.59 11.74 0.26
N GLU A 32 2.11 12.18 1.42
CA GLU A 32 2.95 12.30 2.62
C GLU A 32 3.26 10.89 3.16
N ASP A 33 4.53 10.64 3.43
CA ASP A 33 5.06 9.43 4.08
C ASP A 33 6.16 9.88 5.04
N VAL A 34 5.76 10.20 6.27
CA VAL A 34 6.64 10.83 7.27
C VAL A 34 7.67 9.84 7.82
N ASN A 35 7.27 8.58 7.99
CA ASN A 35 8.12 7.52 8.55
C ASN A 35 8.93 6.77 7.47
N LYS A 36 8.73 7.08 6.19
CA LYS A 36 9.45 6.53 5.02
C LYS A 36 9.30 5.02 4.88
N ASN A 37 8.13 4.48 5.20
CA ASN A 37 7.83 3.05 5.11
C ASN A 37 7.15 2.65 3.78
N TYR A 38 7.01 3.58 2.82
CA TYR A 38 6.32 3.40 1.54
C TYR A 38 4.80 3.20 1.66
N ILE A 39 4.23 3.55 2.81
CA ILE A 39 2.79 3.57 3.10
C ILE A 39 2.37 5.04 3.19
N PRO A 40 1.38 5.49 2.39
CA PRO A 40 0.83 6.83 2.55
C PRO A 40 0.27 7.06 3.97
N ASP A 41 0.54 8.23 4.54
CA ASP A 41 0.11 8.65 5.87
C ASP A 41 -1.43 8.50 6.07
N TRP A 42 -2.23 8.77 5.04
CA TRP A 42 -3.69 8.62 5.13
C TRP A 42 -4.12 7.16 5.29
N MET A 43 -3.37 6.22 4.68
CA MET A 43 -3.64 4.79 4.77
C MET A 43 -3.24 4.26 6.14
N GLU A 44 -2.17 4.79 6.73
CA GLU A 44 -1.82 4.53 8.13
C GLU A 44 -2.90 5.01 9.10
N ARG A 45 -3.36 6.25 8.92
CA ARG A 45 -4.44 6.83 9.76
C ARG A 45 -5.73 6.03 9.62
N LEU A 46 -6.05 5.54 8.42
CA LEU A 46 -7.19 4.66 8.18
C LEU A 46 -7.09 3.35 8.96
N MET A 47 -5.88 2.81 9.11
CA MET A 47 -5.59 1.62 9.92
C MET A 47 -5.44 1.93 11.42
N GLY A 48 -5.67 3.17 11.87
CA GLY A 48 -5.51 3.58 13.25
C GLY A 48 -4.05 3.69 13.71
N ARG A 49 -3.11 3.75 12.76
CA ARG A 49 -1.69 4.01 13.02
C ARG A 49 -1.43 5.51 13.00
N ASP A 50 -0.44 5.92 13.78
CA ASP A 50 0.00 7.31 13.86
C ASP A 50 1.30 7.44 13.06
N PRO A 51 1.27 8.02 11.84
CA PRO A 51 2.45 8.11 10.99
C PRO A 51 3.56 9.00 11.57
N SER A 52 3.24 9.83 12.58
CA SER A 52 4.21 10.65 13.30
C SER A 52 4.96 9.87 14.38
N LYS A 53 4.46 8.71 14.80
CA LYS A 53 5.21 7.77 15.63
C LYS A 53 5.95 6.86 14.67
N GLY A 54 7.24 7.13 14.44
CA GLY A 54 8.10 6.17 13.77
C GLY A 54 7.92 4.79 14.41
N GLU A 55 7.81 3.74 13.59
CA GLU A 55 7.92 2.37 14.11
C GLU A 55 9.35 2.24 14.68
N ASP A 56 9.50 2.36 16.01
CA ASP A 56 10.72 2.07 16.76
C ASP A 56 11.09 0.57 16.68
#